data_AF-A0A8I6YEC0-F1
#
_entry.id   AF-A0A8I6YEC0-F1
#
_cell.length_a   1.000
_cell.length_b   1.000
_cell.length_c   1.000
_cell.angle_alpha   90.00
_cell.angle_beta   90.00
_cell.angle_gamma   90.00
#
_symmetry.space_group_name_H-M   'P 1'
#
loop_
_entity.id
_entity.type
_entity.pdbx_description
1 polymer ?
#
loop_
_entity_poly.entity_id
_entity_poly.type
_entity_poly.pdbx_seq_one_letter_code
_entity_poly.pdbx_strand_id
1 'polypeptide(L)'
;MAALAPPTTSSKPPLPPRLALPLALALLALAFVADFLSYSSAISPAVSPSSKTVKDGSTKLRNGSQPVRHLNATFSDLPAPHWEWEEMPPAPVPWLDGASVQIGDLFYVVAGYESLDHVHSHMDVYNFTSNTWTGRFDMPKKMSNSHLGMASDGRYIYAVSGQFGPQCRPAVSRNFVLDTKLRKWDEMPPLPVPRLLGVWRVELSGF
;
A
#
# COMPACT_ATOMS: atom_id res chain seq x y z
N MET A 1 -30.00 47.05 -69.01
CA MET A 1 -29.77 45.66 -68.55
C MET A 1 -28.30 45.56 -68.18
N ALA A 2 -27.96 45.83 -66.92
CA ALA A 2 -26.59 45.76 -66.40
C ALA A 2 -26.55 44.62 -65.38
N ALA A 3 -25.73 43.61 -65.63
CA ALA A 3 -25.62 42.42 -64.79
C ALA A 3 -24.58 42.64 -63.68
N LEU A 4 -25.01 42.41 -62.43
CA LEU A 4 -24.20 42.43 -61.22
C LEU A 4 -23.21 41.24 -61.20
N ALA A 5 -21.95 41.50 -60.87
CA ALA A 5 -20.95 40.46 -60.58
C ALA A 5 -21.07 39.99 -59.11
N PRO A 6 -20.87 38.69 -58.81
CA PRO A 6 -20.94 38.16 -57.44
C PRO A 6 -19.63 38.36 -56.65
N PRO A 7 -19.68 38.30 -55.30
CA PRO A 7 -18.55 38.62 -54.44
C PRO A 7 -17.49 37.51 -54.37
N THR A 8 -16.21 37.89 -54.43
CA THR A 8 -15.06 36.98 -54.27
C THR A 8 -14.81 36.66 -52.80
N THR A 9 -14.96 35.40 -52.39
CA THR A 9 -14.52 34.90 -51.09
C THR A 9 -13.00 34.69 -51.07
N SER A 10 -12.29 35.41 -50.21
CA SER A 10 -10.85 35.24 -49.97
C SER A 10 -10.61 34.00 -49.10
N SER A 11 -10.15 32.89 -49.70
CA SER A 11 -9.64 31.73 -48.96
C SER A 11 -8.14 31.90 -48.69
N LYS A 12 -7.76 31.95 -47.41
CA LYS A 12 -6.35 31.93 -46.98
C LYS A 12 -5.63 30.70 -47.55
N PRO A 13 -4.40 30.83 -48.08
CA PRO A 13 -3.70 29.70 -48.66
C PRO A 13 -3.31 28.67 -47.57
N PRO A 14 -3.34 27.36 -47.88
CA PRO A 14 -2.91 26.33 -46.94
C PRO A 14 -1.41 26.42 -46.66
N LEU A 15 -1.02 26.20 -45.40
CA LEU A 15 0.39 26.25 -44.99
C LEU A 15 1.22 25.17 -45.72
N PRO A 16 2.48 25.48 -46.07
CA PRO A 16 3.36 24.53 -46.74
C PRO A 16 3.76 23.37 -45.81
N PRO A 17 3.88 22.14 -46.32
CA PRO A 17 4.03 20.91 -45.53
C PRO A 17 5.30 20.85 -44.67
N ARG A 18 6.32 21.66 -44.99
CA ARG A 18 7.59 21.74 -44.24
C ARG A 18 7.48 22.48 -42.91
N LEU A 19 6.43 23.27 -42.71
CA LEU A 19 6.15 24.00 -41.46
C LEU A 19 5.07 23.33 -40.60
N ALA A 20 4.33 22.36 -41.15
CA ALA A 20 3.21 21.71 -40.47
C ALA A 20 3.67 20.77 -39.33
N LEU A 21 4.74 20.01 -39.55
CA LEU A 21 5.26 19.05 -38.57
C LEU A 21 5.90 19.70 -37.33
N PRO A 22 6.80 20.71 -37.43
CA PRO A 22 7.34 21.38 -36.25
C PRO A 22 6.27 22.16 -35.48
N LEU A 23 5.28 22.73 -36.17
CA LEU A 23 4.15 23.41 -35.53
C LEU A 23 3.22 22.44 -34.79
N ALA A 24 2.95 21.26 -35.36
CA ALA A 24 2.18 20.21 -34.70
C ALA A 24 2.87 19.69 -33.43
N LEU A 25 4.20 19.50 -33.47
CA LEU A 25 4.99 19.09 -32.29
C LEU A 25 5.02 20.18 -31.22
N ALA A 26 5.13 21.46 -31.60
CA ALA A 26 5.07 22.58 -30.66
C ALA A 26 3.69 22.69 -29.99
N LEU A 27 2.60 22.47 -30.74
CA LEU A 27 1.24 22.45 -30.20
C LEU A 27 1.01 21.24 -29.26
N LEU A 28 1.59 20.08 -29.57
CA LEU A 28 1.49 18.90 -28.71
C LEU A 28 2.27 19.08 -27.40
N ALA A 29 3.44 19.72 -27.45
CA ALA A 29 4.23 20.06 -26.27
C ALA A 29 3.52 21.09 -25.38
N LEU A 30 2.88 22.10 -25.98
CA LEU A 30 2.07 23.09 -25.26
C LEU A 30 0.83 22.46 -24.60
N ALA A 31 0.18 21.50 -25.27
CA ALA A 31 -0.94 20.75 -24.67
C ALA A 31 -0.48 19.90 -23.48
N PHE A 32 0.68 19.24 -23.57
CA PHE A 32 1.25 18.47 -22.46
C PHE A 32 1.60 19.33 -21.25
N VAL A 33 2.14 20.54 -21.45
CA VAL A 33 2.45 21.48 -20.36
C VAL A 33 1.16 22.02 -19.71
N ALA A 34 0.12 22.28 -20.50
CA ALA A 34 -1.18 22.71 -19.99
C ALA A 34 -1.90 21.62 -19.18
N ASP A 35 -1.83 20.36 -19.60
CA ASP A 35 -2.38 19.23 -18.85
C ASP A 35 -1.60 18.99 -17.53
N PHE A 36 -0.27 19.12 -17.54
CA PHE A 36 0.54 18.97 -16.33
C PHE A 36 0.26 20.07 -15.29
N LEU A 37 0.03 21.30 -15.73
CA LEU A 37 -0.34 22.42 -14.84
C LEU A 37 -1.80 22.34 -14.36
N SER A 38 -2.70 21.78 -15.18
CA SER A 38 -4.11 21.54 -14.81
C SER A 38 -4.23 20.36 -13.82
N TYR A 39 -3.38 19.34 -13.96
CA TYR A 39 -3.33 18.22 -13.02
C TYR A 39 -2.75 18.61 -11.66
N SER A 40 -1.74 19.50 -11.65
CA SER A 40 -1.14 20.02 -10.41
C SER A 40 -2.09 20.92 -9.60
N SER A 41 -3.09 21.52 -10.26
CA SER A 41 -4.13 22.33 -9.60
C SER A 41 -5.37 21.53 -9.19
N ALA A 42 -5.49 20.26 -9.60
CA ALA A 42 -6.63 19.40 -9.29
C ALA A 42 -6.47 18.50 -8.04
N ILE A 43 -5.30 18.51 -7.38
CA ILE A 43 -5.09 17.76 -6.12
C ILE A 43 -4.87 18.75 -4.97
N SER A 44 -5.99 19.33 -4.53
CA SER A 44 -6.12 19.82 -3.15
C SER A 44 -7.46 19.29 -2.64
N PRO A 45 -7.49 18.40 -1.63
CA PRO A 45 -8.74 18.13 -0.95
C PRO A 45 -9.03 19.32 -0.04
N ALA A 46 -9.78 20.30 -0.56
CA ALA A 46 -10.41 21.32 0.27
C ALA A 46 -11.62 20.70 0.98
N VAL A 47 -11.37 19.92 2.04
CA VAL A 47 -12.41 19.57 3.01
C VAL A 47 -12.54 20.76 3.97
N SER A 48 -13.45 21.67 3.67
CA SER A 48 -13.97 22.61 4.66
C SER A 48 -15.07 21.90 5.47
N PRO A 49 -14.95 21.76 6.80
CA PRO A 49 -16.09 21.34 7.60
C PRO A 49 -17.11 22.48 7.64
N SER A 50 -18.26 22.27 6.99
CA SER A 50 -19.44 23.13 7.15
C SER A 50 -19.97 22.96 8.58
N SER A 51 -19.60 23.86 9.48
CA SER A 51 -20.28 23.99 10.76
C SER A 51 -21.56 24.81 10.53
N LYS A 52 -22.72 24.16 10.66
CA LYS A 52 -23.97 24.89 10.85
C LYS A 52 -23.92 25.54 12.22
N THR A 53 -23.76 26.86 12.25
CA THR A 53 -23.84 27.68 13.45
C THR A 53 -25.27 27.67 13.98
N VAL A 54 -25.54 26.88 15.02
CA VAL A 54 -26.68 27.13 15.90
C VAL A 54 -26.30 28.36 16.74
N LYS A 55 -27.07 29.45 16.59
CA LYS A 55 -26.96 30.61 17.47
C LYS A 55 -27.48 30.21 18.85
N ASP A 56 -26.62 30.25 19.86
CA ASP A 56 -27.09 30.41 21.22
C ASP A 56 -26.19 31.37 22.00
N GLY A 57 -26.83 32.04 22.96
CA GLY A 57 -26.50 33.34 23.51
C GLY A 57 -25.13 33.47 24.17
N SER A 58 -24.72 34.74 24.23
CA SER A 58 -23.54 35.19 24.93
C SER A 58 -23.54 34.77 26.40
N THR A 59 -22.54 33.99 26.81
CA THR A 59 -22.07 33.99 28.20
C THR A 59 -20.55 34.11 28.23
N LYS A 60 -20.10 35.20 28.86
CA LYS A 60 -18.71 35.55 29.17
C LYS A 60 -17.90 34.33 29.63
N LEU A 61 -16.85 34.00 28.88
CA LEU A 61 -15.84 33.03 29.31
C LEU A 61 -15.03 33.61 30.47
N ARG A 62 -15.06 32.92 31.61
CA ARG A 62 -14.10 33.12 32.71
C ARG A 62 -13.53 31.75 33.08
N ASN A 63 -12.20 31.66 33.02
CA ASN A 63 -11.32 30.54 33.36
C ASN A 63 -11.42 29.24 32.52
N GLY A 64 -10.50 29.13 31.55
CA GLY A 64 -9.38 28.19 31.64
C GLY A 64 -9.65 26.69 31.79
N SER A 65 -10.75 26.15 31.26
CA SER A 65 -10.92 24.70 31.11
C SER A 65 -11.33 24.37 29.68
N GLN A 66 -10.57 23.49 29.04
CA GLN A 66 -10.91 22.99 27.70
C GLN A 66 -12.27 22.27 27.79
N PRO A 67 -13.17 22.42 26.80
CA PRO A 67 -14.44 21.71 26.81
C PRO A 67 -14.16 20.20 26.71
N VAL A 68 -14.28 19.49 27.83
CA VAL A 68 -14.19 18.03 27.86
C VAL A 68 -15.44 17.49 27.19
N ARG A 69 -15.25 16.77 26.08
CA ARG A 69 -16.36 16.07 25.42
C ARG A 69 -16.81 14.94 26.35
N HIS A 70 -17.95 15.13 27.01
CA HIS A 70 -18.60 14.07 27.77
C HIS A 70 -19.14 13.02 26.80
N LEU A 71 -18.36 11.95 26.57
CA LEU A 71 -18.84 10.75 25.88
C LEU A 71 -19.76 9.97 26.82
N ASN A 72 -20.85 9.40 26.30
CA ASN A 72 -21.69 8.46 27.06
C ASN A 72 -20.80 7.29 27.55
N ALA A 73 -21.06 6.76 28.75
CA ALA A 73 -20.26 5.70 29.38
C ALA A 73 -20.10 4.45 28.51
N THR A 74 -21.01 4.19 27.57
CA THR A 74 -20.92 3.14 26.55
C THR A 74 -19.74 3.33 25.57
N PHE A 75 -19.23 4.55 25.43
CA PHE A 75 -18.06 4.91 24.62
C PHE A 75 -16.86 5.32 25.50
N SER A 76 -16.91 5.06 26.81
CA SER A 76 -15.75 5.26 27.67
C SER A 76 -14.73 4.16 27.42
N ASP A 77 -13.46 4.56 27.32
CA ASP A 77 -12.35 3.62 27.27
C ASP A 77 -12.41 2.71 28.50
N LEU A 78 -12.49 1.40 28.27
CA LEU A 78 -12.28 0.42 29.34
C LEU A 78 -10.81 0.52 29.77
N PRO A 79 -10.50 0.44 31.07
CA PRO A 79 -9.11 0.40 31.52
C PRO A 79 -8.43 -0.81 30.88
N ALA A 80 -7.49 -0.54 29.98
CA ALA A 80 -6.69 -1.58 29.37
C ALA A 80 -5.71 -2.14 30.41
N PRO A 81 -5.36 -3.43 30.34
CA PRO A 81 -4.26 -3.96 31.13
C PRO A 81 -2.98 -3.17 30.87
N HIS A 82 -2.20 -2.93 31.92
CA HIS A 82 -0.90 -2.30 31.80
C HIS A 82 0.11 -3.36 31.33
N TRP A 83 0.76 -3.11 30.19
CA TRP A 83 1.79 -3.99 29.64
C TRP A 83 3.15 -3.31 29.76
N GLU A 84 4.14 -4.04 30.27
CA GLU A 84 5.53 -3.59 30.30
C GLU A 84 6.23 -4.11 29.04
N TRP A 85 7.00 -3.23 28.41
CA TRP A 85 7.82 -3.60 27.26
C TRP A 85 9.14 -4.17 27.75
N GLU A 86 9.53 -5.31 27.17
CA GLU A 86 10.83 -5.93 27.37
C GLU A 86 11.62 -5.95 26.05
N GLU A 87 12.93 -5.75 26.13
CA GLU A 87 13.81 -5.89 24.98
C GLU A 87 14.11 -7.36 24.71
N MET A 88 13.78 -7.83 23.50
CA MET A 88 14.02 -9.19 23.05
C MET A 88 15.33 -9.28 22.25
N PRO A 89 15.95 -10.46 22.09
CA PRO A 89 17.13 -10.65 21.26
C PRO A 89 16.94 -10.08 19.86
N PRO A 90 17.93 -9.34 19.33
CA PRO A 90 17.80 -8.68 18.05
C PRO A 90 17.60 -9.71 16.94
N ALA A 91 16.86 -9.30 15.91
CA ALA A 91 16.66 -10.10 14.72
C ALA A 91 18.01 -10.35 13.99
N PRO A 92 18.26 -11.52 13.40
CA PRO A 92 19.53 -11.85 12.75
C PRO A 92 19.91 -10.91 11.60
N VAL A 93 18.91 -10.28 10.99
CA VAL A 93 19.05 -9.30 9.90
C VAL A 93 18.05 -8.16 10.12
N PRO A 94 18.28 -6.96 9.57
CA PRO A 94 17.25 -5.92 9.53
C PRO A 94 16.09 -6.37 8.63
N TRP A 95 14.87 -6.08 9.08
CA TRP A 95 13.62 -6.42 8.39
C TRP A 95 12.77 -5.19 8.12
N LEU A 96 12.30 -5.09 6.88
CA LEU A 96 11.26 -4.16 6.46
C LEU A 96 10.29 -4.88 5.53
N ASP A 97 8.99 -4.65 5.68
CA ASP A 97 7.91 -5.22 4.84
C ASP A 97 7.95 -6.75 4.64
N GLY A 98 8.58 -7.47 5.58
CA GLY A 98 8.49 -8.92 5.71
C GLY A 98 7.13 -9.33 6.30
N ALA A 99 6.79 -10.61 6.18
CA ALA A 99 5.61 -11.17 6.82
C ALA A 99 6.00 -11.98 8.06
N SER A 100 5.08 -12.18 9.00
CA SER A 100 5.31 -13.06 10.13
C SER A 100 4.08 -13.89 10.50
N VAL A 101 4.31 -15.04 11.10
CA VAL A 101 3.24 -15.90 11.65
C VAL A 101 3.76 -16.63 12.88
N GLN A 102 2.90 -16.81 13.88
CA GLN A 102 3.21 -17.59 15.07
C GLN A 102 2.49 -18.94 15.01
N ILE A 103 3.21 -20.02 15.31
CA ILE A 103 2.65 -21.37 15.50
C ILE A 103 3.20 -21.91 16.81
N GLY A 104 2.35 -21.98 17.84
CA GLY A 104 2.77 -22.31 19.20
C GLY A 104 3.82 -21.33 19.70
N ASP A 105 4.95 -21.85 20.20
CA ASP A 105 6.06 -21.04 20.73
C ASP A 105 7.05 -20.59 19.65
N LEU A 106 6.77 -20.86 18.37
CA LEU A 106 7.64 -20.49 17.25
C LEU A 106 7.06 -19.31 16.47
N PHE A 107 7.87 -18.28 16.30
CA PHE A 107 7.60 -17.11 15.48
C PHE A 107 8.43 -17.13 14.21
N TYR A 108 7.75 -17.22 13.08
CA TYR A 108 8.36 -17.32 11.76
C TYR A 108 8.35 -15.94 11.12
N VAL A 109 9.52 -15.43 10.75
CA VAL A 109 9.69 -14.15 10.04
C VAL A 109 10.17 -14.44 8.63
N VAL A 110 9.41 -14.01 7.64
CA VAL A 110 9.52 -14.45 6.24
C VAL A 110 9.84 -13.28 5.35
N ALA A 111 10.96 -13.41 4.63
CA ALA A 111 11.39 -12.46 3.60
C ALA A 111 11.43 -11.01 4.10
N GLY A 112 11.52 -10.06 3.21
CA GLY A 112 11.48 -8.64 3.51
C GLY A 112 12.63 -7.92 2.83
N TYR A 113 12.71 -6.63 3.09
CA TYR A 113 13.78 -5.76 2.66
C TYR A 113 14.84 -5.63 3.74
N GLU A 114 16.09 -5.71 3.32
CA GLU A 114 17.22 -5.12 4.04
C GLU A 114 17.44 -3.66 3.59
N SER A 115 17.33 -3.44 2.27
CA SER A 115 17.40 -2.13 1.62
C SER A 115 16.63 -2.17 0.30
N LEU A 116 16.38 -1.02 -0.35
CA LEU A 116 15.65 -1.00 -1.63
C LEU A 116 16.26 -1.91 -2.71
N ASP A 117 17.56 -2.16 -2.66
CA ASP A 117 18.31 -3.02 -3.58
C ASP A 117 18.41 -4.48 -3.14
N HIS A 118 18.18 -4.77 -1.86
CA HIS A 118 18.35 -6.11 -1.30
C HIS A 118 17.10 -6.61 -0.58
N VAL A 119 16.64 -7.78 -1.02
CA VAL A 119 15.52 -8.50 -0.41
C VAL A 119 15.97 -9.85 0.11
N HIS A 120 15.44 -10.22 1.28
CA HIS A 120 15.64 -11.52 1.88
C HIS A 120 14.89 -12.60 1.11
N SER A 121 15.54 -13.74 0.91
CA SER A 121 14.98 -14.94 0.26
C SER A 121 14.92 -16.14 1.22
N HIS A 122 14.80 -15.85 2.52
CA HIS A 122 14.79 -16.85 3.59
C HIS A 122 13.69 -16.51 4.62
N MET A 123 13.42 -17.48 5.48
CA MET A 123 12.59 -17.35 6.67
C MET A 123 13.40 -17.73 7.89
N ASP A 124 13.35 -16.92 8.94
CA ASP A 124 13.96 -17.22 10.23
C ASP A 124 12.91 -17.55 11.29
N VAL A 125 13.30 -18.37 12.25
CA VAL A 125 12.42 -18.86 13.31
C VAL A 125 12.98 -18.44 14.65
N TYR A 126 12.16 -17.70 15.38
CA TYR A 126 12.39 -17.33 16.75
C TYR A 126 11.58 -18.25 17.68
N ASN A 127 12.20 -18.73 18.75
CA ASN A 127 11.58 -19.60 19.74
C ASN A 127 11.39 -18.82 21.04
N PHE A 128 10.14 -18.61 21.45
CA PHE A 128 9.78 -17.90 22.67
C PHE A 128 10.17 -18.65 23.94
N THR A 129 10.15 -19.98 23.94
CA THR A 129 10.54 -20.80 25.10
C THR A 129 12.03 -20.65 25.42
N SER A 130 12.89 -20.69 24.39
CA SER A 130 14.35 -20.58 24.57
C SER A 130 14.87 -19.15 24.46
N ASN A 131 14.01 -18.19 24.12
CA ASN A 131 14.36 -16.80 23.86
C ASN A 131 15.52 -16.67 22.85
N THR A 132 15.45 -17.40 21.73
CA THR A 132 16.52 -17.44 20.72
C THR A 132 16.01 -17.63 19.30
N TRP A 133 16.78 -17.14 18.32
CA TRP A 133 16.61 -17.50 16.91
C TRP A 133 17.21 -18.89 16.68
N THR A 134 16.39 -19.84 16.22
CA THR A 134 16.71 -21.29 16.25
C THR A 134 16.76 -21.94 14.88
N GLY A 135 16.30 -21.29 13.82
CA GLY A 135 16.33 -21.90 12.49
C GLY A 135 16.16 -20.92 11.34
N ARG A 136 16.64 -21.35 10.18
CA ARG A 136 16.48 -20.67 8.89
C ARG A 136 15.95 -21.66 7.84
N PHE A 137 15.10 -21.18 6.95
CA PHE A 137 14.52 -21.92 5.84
C PHE A 137 14.71 -21.13 4.55
N ASP A 138 15.17 -21.80 3.51
CA ASP A 138 15.18 -21.20 2.18
C ASP A 138 13.76 -21.13 1.62
N MET A 139 13.47 -20.03 0.93
CA MET A 139 12.20 -19.86 0.24
C MET A 139 12.29 -20.35 -1.21
N PRO A 140 11.16 -20.71 -1.83
CA PRO A 140 11.14 -20.97 -3.27
C PRO A 140 11.63 -19.75 -4.04
N LYS A 141 12.50 -19.96 -5.04
CA LYS A 141 13.13 -18.86 -5.83
C LYS A 141 12.14 -17.92 -6.52
N LYS A 142 10.89 -18.38 -6.72
CA LYS A 142 9.83 -17.63 -7.39
C LYS A 142 8.86 -16.97 -6.40
N MET A 143 8.98 -17.24 -5.10
CA MET A 143 8.11 -16.66 -4.08
C MET A 143 8.39 -15.17 -3.93
N SER A 144 7.36 -14.41 -3.59
CA SER A 144 7.48 -12.98 -3.28
C SER A 144 8.41 -12.77 -2.09
N ASN A 145 9.07 -11.61 -2.06
CA ASN A 145 10.01 -11.24 -1.03
C ASN A 145 9.47 -10.19 -0.06
N SER A 146 8.38 -9.51 -0.35
CA SER A 146 7.78 -8.55 0.59
C SER A 146 6.29 -8.42 0.36
N HIS A 147 5.59 -7.77 1.29
CA HIS A 147 4.16 -7.50 1.18
C HIS A 147 3.29 -8.76 1.00
N LEU A 148 3.79 -9.91 1.47
CA LEU A 148 3.08 -11.18 1.36
C LEU A 148 1.87 -11.19 2.30
N GLY A 149 0.79 -11.81 1.83
CA GLY A 149 -0.23 -12.29 2.74
C GLY A 149 0.21 -13.59 3.39
N MET A 150 0.11 -13.69 4.72
CA MET A 150 0.54 -14.88 5.42
C MET A 150 -0.47 -15.31 6.48
N ALA A 151 -0.73 -16.61 6.53
CA ALA A 151 -1.62 -17.24 7.48
C ALA A 151 -1.18 -18.66 7.80
N SER A 152 -1.68 -19.22 8.89
CA SER A 152 -1.43 -20.60 9.28
C SER A 152 -2.68 -21.29 9.81
N ASP A 153 -2.72 -22.60 9.65
CA ASP A 153 -3.68 -23.52 10.27
C ASP A 153 -3.09 -24.30 11.47
N GLY A 154 -1.95 -23.84 12.00
CA GLY A 154 -1.24 -24.50 13.10
C GLY A 154 -0.20 -25.54 12.66
N ARG A 155 -0.13 -25.90 11.37
CA ARG A 155 0.97 -26.69 10.81
C ARG A 155 1.51 -26.11 9.52
N TYR A 156 0.63 -25.69 8.63
CA TYR A 156 0.99 -25.14 7.34
C TYR A 156 1.07 -23.63 7.43
N ILE A 157 2.00 -23.04 6.68
CA ILE A 157 2.09 -21.59 6.49
C ILE A 157 1.78 -21.30 5.02
N TYR A 158 0.77 -20.50 4.77
CA TYR A 158 0.32 -20.11 3.45
C TYR A 158 0.87 -18.73 3.11
N ALA A 159 1.70 -18.65 2.07
CA ALA A 159 2.26 -17.41 1.55
C ALA A 159 1.54 -17.03 0.25
N VAL A 160 0.84 -15.90 0.26
CA VAL A 160 -0.10 -15.50 -0.79
C VAL A 160 0.34 -14.17 -1.42
N SER A 161 0.52 -14.19 -2.73
CA SER A 161 0.81 -12.99 -3.54
C SER A 161 2.02 -12.19 -3.02
N GLY A 162 1.98 -10.86 -3.09
CA GLY A 162 3.07 -9.98 -2.65
C GLY A 162 3.98 -9.52 -3.79
N GLN A 163 5.12 -8.95 -3.42
CA GLN A 163 6.06 -8.35 -4.35
C GLN A 163 7.25 -9.27 -4.63
N PHE A 164 7.61 -9.44 -5.89
CA PHE A 164 8.77 -10.23 -6.28
C PHE A 164 10.02 -9.36 -6.52
N GLY A 165 11.07 -9.58 -5.73
CA GLY A 165 12.35 -8.91 -5.87
C GLY A 165 12.41 -7.48 -5.31
N PRO A 166 13.57 -6.83 -5.46
CA PRO A 166 13.83 -5.50 -4.92
C PRO A 166 13.14 -4.38 -5.73
N GLN A 167 13.34 -3.13 -5.31
CA GLN A 167 12.94 -1.93 -6.07
C GLN A 167 11.44 -1.77 -6.33
N CYS A 168 10.60 -1.98 -5.32
CA CYS A 168 9.15 -1.72 -5.36
C CYS A 168 8.45 -2.25 -6.63
N ARG A 169 8.84 -3.46 -7.06
CA ARG A 169 8.31 -4.10 -8.27
C ARG A 169 6.80 -4.36 -8.16
N PRO A 170 6.13 -4.62 -9.30
CA PRO A 170 4.72 -4.99 -9.27
C PRO A 170 4.44 -6.28 -8.47
N ALA A 171 3.20 -6.39 -8.02
CA ALA A 171 2.64 -7.57 -7.39
C ALA A 171 2.72 -8.80 -8.30
N VAL A 172 2.86 -9.99 -7.71
CA VAL A 172 2.70 -11.27 -8.41
C VAL A 172 1.55 -12.07 -7.78
N SER A 173 0.87 -12.90 -8.57
CA SER A 173 -0.26 -13.72 -8.11
C SER A 173 0.14 -15.10 -7.57
N ARG A 174 1.44 -15.41 -7.48
CA ARG A 174 1.92 -16.73 -7.08
C ARG A 174 1.70 -16.97 -5.59
N ASN A 175 1.32 -18.20 -5.25
CA ASN A 175 1.01 -18.63 -3.90
C ASN A 175 1.80 -19.90 -3.56
N PHE A 176 2.15 -20.06 -2.29
CA PHE A 176 2.94 -21.19 -1.80
C PHE A 176 2.42 -21.63 -0.44
N VAL A 177 2.66 -22.89 -0.09
CA VAL A 177 2.41 -23.44 1.24
C VAL A 177 3.67 -24.13 1.76
N LEU A 178 3.99 -23.89 3.02
CA LEU A 178 5.05 -24.59 3.74
C LEU A 178 4.42 -25.59 4.71
N ASP A 179 4.80 -26.86 4.60
CA ASP A 179 4.63 -27.82 5.70
C ASP A 179 5.77 -27.61 6.70
N THR A 180 5.49 -27.04 7.87
CA THR A 180 6.53 -26.75 8.88
C THR A 180 7.16 -28.00 9.48
N LYS A 181 6.46 -29.16 9.48
CA LYS A 181 7.00 -30.43 9.98
C LYS A 181 7.94 -31.06 8.96
N LEU A 182 7.55 -31.07 7.68
CA LEU A 182 8.36 -31.64 6.61
C LEU A 182 9.41 -30.65 6.08
N ARG A 183 9.32 -29.37 6.47
CA ARG A 183 10.17 -28.28 6.00
C ARG A 183 10.16 -28.15 4.47
N LYS A 184 9.01 -28.38 3.86
CA LYS A 184 8.85 -28.45 2.40
C LYS A 184 7.85 -27.40 1.94
N TRP A 185 8.29 -26.63 0.93
CA TRP A 185 7.43 -25.72 0.21
C TRP A 185 6.79 -26.40 -1.00
N ASP A 186 5.53 -26.08 -1.25
CA ASP A 186 4.78 -26.49 -2.43
C ASP A 186 4.07 -25.28 -3.05
N GLU A 187 3.92 -25.28 -4.38
CA GLU A 187 3.19 -24.24 -5.11
C GLU A 187 1.67 -24.46 -4.96
N MET A 188 0.93 -23.36 -4.87
CA MET A 188 -0.53 -23.33 -4.86
C MET A 188 -1.07 -22.62 -6.09
N PRO A 189 -2.35 -22.85 -6.47
CA PRO A 189 -2.98 -22.12 -7.55
C PRO A 189 -2.83 -20.59 -7.37
N PRO A 190 -2.47 -19.85 -8.43
CA PRO A 190 -2.26 -18.41 -8.32
C PRO A 190 -3.58 -17.68 -8.09
N LEU A 191 -3.52 -16.48 -7.49
CA LEU A 191 -4.67 -15.59 -7.44
C LEU A 191 -5.10 -15.17 -8.86
N PRO A 192 -6.41 -14.96 -9.11
CA PRO A 192 -6.87 -14.40 -10.38
C PRO A 192 -6.29 -13.00 -10.67
N VAL A 193 -6.04 -12.22 -9.60
CA VAL A 193 -5.46 -10.87 -9.68
C VAL A 193 -4.36 -10.73 -8.61
N PRO A 194 -3.16 -10.26 -8.97
CA PRO A 194 -2.08 -9.95 -8.02
C PRO A 194 -2.49 -8.91 -6.95
N ARG A 195 -1.99 -9.06 -5.71
CA ARG A 195 -2.23 -8.14 -4.58
C ARG A 195 -0.95 -7.84 -3.79
N LEU A 196 -0.88 -6.65 -3.21
CA LEU A 196 0.20 -6.16 -2.31
C LEU A 196 -0.44 -5.56 -1.05
N LEU A 197 0.37 -5.34 -0.01
CA LEU A 197 -0.05 -4.71 1.26
C LEU A 197 -1.24 -5.44 1.88
N GLY A 198 -1.24 -6.77 1.76
CA GLY A 198 -2.32 -7.60 2.25
C GLY A 198 -2.31 -7.67 3.78
N VAL A 199 -3.11 -6.83 4.43
CA VAL A 199 -3.64 -7.15 5.77
C VAL A 199 -4.64 -8.28 5.57
N TRP A 200 -4.16 -9.52 5.59
CA TRP A 200 -5.06 -10.67 5.57
C TRP A 200 -5.30 -11.12 7.00
N ARG A 201 -6.49 -10.82 7.53
CA ARG A 201 -7.10 -11.71 8.51
C ARG A 201 -7.59 -12.92 7.71
N VAL A 202 -6.82 -13.99 7.67
CA VAL A 202 -7.35 -15.28 7.20
C VAL A 202 -8.09 -15.89 8.39
N GLU A 203 -9.41 -15.72 8.39
CA GLU A 203 -10.29 -16.49 9.25
C GLU A 203 -10.45 -17.85 8.59
N LEU A 204 -9.61 -18.82 8.97
CA LEU A 204 -9.85 -20.21 8.61
C LEU A 204 -11.09 -20.65 9.38
N SER A 205 -12.24 -20.62 8.71
CA SER A 205 -13.45 -21.25 9.22
C SER A 205 -13.22 -22.77 9.28
N GLY A 206 -12.87 -23.27 10.46
CA GLY A 206 -12.68 -24.69 10.71
C GLY A 206 -12.44 -24.93 12.19
N PHE A 207 -13.45 -25.49 12.84
CA PHE A 207 -13.56 -25.91 14.24
C PHE A 207 -12.28 -26.47 14.89
#